data_AF-A0A9X5CMS6-F1
#
_entry.id   AF-A0A9X5CMS6-F1
#
_cell.length_a   1.000
_cell.length_b   1.000
_cell.length_c   1.000
_cell.angle_alpha   90.00
_cell.angle_beta   90.00
_cell.angle_gamma   90.00
#
_symmetry.space_group_name_H-M   'P 1'
#
loop_
_entity.id
_entity.type
_entity.pdbx_description
1 polymer ?
#
loop_
_entity_poly.entity_id
_entity_poly.type
_entity_poly.pdbx_seq_one_letter_code
_entity_poly.pdbx_strand_id
1 'polypeptide(L)'
;MSRGASSIGTGGGGTIYEYRVTALDLVSLLCGVSVPGLDVVPDAVRLQQGSEFPLDDVVVLSRKGSYQLVVERQVKRSLEIAPSSEPWRKTMRQCLQSLESFGDEIDADRHRLGVTASGPLHGLEVLRDLAAYAAAQKSVDDLLRQLSALGRDQRRVWKHLVDTIRDLFAEGSAVTPAPELVELSAFRIARRLIVQVEPTE
;
A
#
# COMPACT_ATOMS: atom_id res chain seq x y z
N MET A 1 29.70 20.00 27.84
CA MET A 1 29.46 19.29 26.55
C MET A 1 28.48 18.16 26.85
N SER A 2 27.19 18.39 26.59
CA SER A 2 26.13 17.40 26.84
C SER A 2 26.12 16.40 25.68
N ARG A 3 26.27 15.09 25.99
CA ARG A 3 26.12 14.01 25.02
C ARG A 3 24.66 14.00 24.56
N GLY A 4 24.42 14.25 23.27
CA GLY A 4 23.11 14.11 22.66
C GLY A 4 22.61 12.68 22.84
N ALA A 5 21.53 12.52 23.59
CA ALA A 5 20.83 11.26 23.71
C ALA A 5 20.19 10.94 22.35
N SER A 6 20.59 9.83 21.75
CA SER A 6 19.97 9.31 20.53
C SER A 6 18.54 8.87 20.84
N SER A 7 17.56 9.38 20.08
CA SER A 7 16.13 9.04 20.16
C SER A 7 15.81 7.59 19.76
N ILE A 8 16.84 6.81 19.39
CA ILE A 8 16.73 5.42 18.95
C ILE A 8 16.21 4.49 20.07
N GLY A 9 16.27 4.91 21.35
CA GLY A 9 15.87 4.10 22.49
C GLY A 9 14.40 4.20 22.96
N THR A 10 13.57 5.09 22.40
CA THR A 10 12.23 5.38 22.97
C THR A 10 11.13 5.48 21.90
N GLY A 11 10.91 4.45 21.08
CA GLY A 11 9.71 4.34 20.22
C GLY A 11 9.51 5.40 19.11
N GLY A 12 10.22 6.53 19.13
CA GLY A 12 10.03 7.66 18.21
C GLY A 12 10.75 7.51 16.87
N GLY A 13 11.57 6.46 16.70
CA GLY A 13 12.25 6.20 15.42
C GLY A 13 11.28 5.84 14.28
N GLY A 14 10.11 5.26 14.59
CA GLY A 14 9.03 5.05 13.61
C GLY A 14 8.44 6.38 13.14
N THR A 15 8.14 7.25 14.11
CA THR A 15 7.56 8.58 13.86
C THR A 15 8.47 9.49 13.03
N ILE A 16 9.79 9.46 13.25
CA ILE A 16 10.74 10.25 12.44
C ILE A 16 10.71 9.81 10.96
N TYR A 17 10.58 8.51 10.70
CA TYR A 17 10.51 7.98 9.35
C TYR A 17 9.18 8.35 8.67
N GLU A 18 8.06 8.21 9.38
CA GLU A 18 6.73 8.67 8.93
C GLU A 18 6.74 10.17 8.60
N TYR A 19 7.33 11.00 9.46
CA TYR A 19 7.47 12.44 9.22
C TYR A 19 8.34 12.78 8.02
N ARG A 20 9.38 11.98 7.74
CA ARG A 20 10.21 12.17 6.55
C ARG A 20 9.40 11.93 5.27
N VAL A 21 8.72 10.79 5.16
CA VAL A 21 7.90 10.45 3.98
C VAL A 21 6.85 11.52 3.75
N THR A 22 6.15 11.88 4.82
CA THR A 22 5.21 13.00 4.87
C THR A 22 5.79 14.32 4.36
N ALA A 23 6.99 14.68 4.82
CA ALA A 23 7.63 15.93 4.43
C ALA A 23 7.94 15.97 2.93
N LEU A 24 8.29 14.82 2.33
CA LEU A 24 8.51 14.72 0.88
C LEU A 24 7.23 14.98 0.08
N ASP A 25 6.08 14.48 0.55
CA ASP A 25 4.79 14.78 -0.11
C ASP A 25 4.40 16.24 0.03
N LEU A 26 4.63 16.83 1.21
CA LEU A 26 4.36 18.25 1.44
C LEU A 26 5.27 19.14 0.58
N VAL A 27 6.55 18.79 0.44
CA VAL A 27 7.47 19.47 -0.48
C VAL A 27 6.96 19.34 -1.91
N SER A 28 6.49 18.17 -2.32
CA SER A 28 5.94 17.96 -3.67
C SER A 28 4.73 18.87 -3.94
N LEU A 29 3.82 18.98 -2.97
CA LEU A 29 2.69 19.92 -3.02
C LEU A 29 3.17 21.38 -3.16
N LEU A 30 4.10 21.82 -2.31
CA LEU A 30 4.61 23.20 -2.31
C LEU A 30 5.40 23.54 -3.59
N CYS A 31 6.09 22.56 -4.17
CA CYS A 31 6.83 22.72 -5.41
C CYS A 31 5.98 22.54 -6.67
N GLY A 32 4.70 22.17 -6.53
CA GLY A 32 3.81 21.96 -7.67
C GLY A 32 4.20 20.75 -8.51
N VAL A 33 4.70 19.68 -7.88
CA VAL A 33 5.06 18.42 -8.55
C VAL A 33 4.19 17.27 -8.06
N SER A 34 4.02 16.25 -8.90
CA SER A 34 3.27 15.04 -8.57
C SER A 34 3.94 14.23 -7.45
N VAL A 35 3.13 13.50 -6.68
CA VAL A 35 3.62 12.50 -5.73
C VAL A 35 3.44 11.09 -6.30
N PRO A 36 4.19 10.07 -5.84
CA PRO A 36 3.97 8.71 -6.30
C PRO A 36 2.56 8.22 -6.01
N GLY A 37 1.96 7.58 -7.02
CA GLY A 37 0.56 7.18 -6.99
C GLY A 37 -0.41 8.25 -7.50
N LEU A 38 0.03 9.49 -7.71
CA LEU A 38 -0.84 10.55 -8.22
C LEU A 38 -0.18 11.28 -9.39
N ASP A 39 -0.72 11.09 -10.60
CA ASP A 39 -0.15 11.65 -11.85
C ASP A 39 -0.46 13.15 -12.04
N VAL A 40 -0.94 13.81 -10.99
CA VAL A 40 -1.28 15.24 -10.96
C VAL A 40 -0.71 15.87 -9.69
N VAL A 41 -0.61 17.20 -9.68
CA VAL A 41 -0.20 17.94 -8.48
C VAL A 41 -1.25 17.75 -7.38
N PRO A 42 -0.84 17.37 -6.16
CA PRO A 42 -1.76 17.28 -5.04
C PRO A 42 -2.22 18.67 -4.60
N ASP A 43 -3.47 18.76 -4.14
CA ASP A 43 -4.00 19.99 -3.52
C ASP A 43 -4.08 19.89 -2.00
N ALA A 44 -4.00 18.69 -1.44
CA ALA A 44 -3.90 18.46 -0.01
C ALA A 44 -3.05 17.22 0.33
N VAL A 45 -2.29 17.33 1.42
CA VAL A 45 -1.63 16.23 2.11
C VAL A 45 -2.19 16.21 3.53
N ARG A 46 -2.78 15.08 3.93
CA ARG A 46 -3.35 14.85 5.26
C ARG A 46 -2.50 13.84 6.02
N LEU A 47 -2.31 14.13 7.29
CA LEU A 47 -1.52 13.35 8.25
C LEU A 47 -2.39 13.18 9.47
N GLN A 48 -2.84 11.97 9.83
CA GLN A 48 -3.49 11.74 11.14
C GLN A 48 -3.99 10.32 11.37
N GLN A 49 -3.92 9.92 12.65
CA GLN A 49 -4.50 8.70 13.23
C GLN A 49 -6.02 8.82 13.43
N GLY A 50 -6.79 8.78 12.34
CA GLY A 50 -8.26 8.99 12.35
C GLY A 50 -9.01 8.20 11.27
N SER A 51 -10.29 7.91 11.52
CA SER A 51 -11.07 6.80 10.91
C SER A 51 -11.63 7.03 9.50
N GLU A 52 -11.23 8.08 8.76
CA GLU A 52 -11.77 8.34 7.42
C GLU A 52 -11.16 7.41 6.36
N PHE A 53 -9.85 7.16 6.46
CA PHE A 53 -9.08 6.36 5.52
C PHE A 53 -8.44 5.18 6.26
N PRO A 54 -8.65 3.93 5.86
CA PRO A 54 -8.04 2.80 6.56
C PRO A 54 -6.50 2.78 6.49
N LEU A 55 -5.89 3.30 5.41
CA LEU A 55 -4.44 3.50 5.31
C LEU A 55 -4.08 4.95 5.68
N ASP A 56 -4.02 5.23 6.97
CA ASP A 56 -4.06 6.58 7.53
C ASP A 56 -2.71 7.29 7.77
N ASP A 57 -1.56 6.62 7.56
CA ASP A 57 -0.27 7.24 7.89
C ASP A 57 -0.04 8.52 7.05
N VAL A 58 -0.35 8.49 5.75
CA VAL A 58 -0.40 9.68 4.88
C VAL A 58 -1.49 9.52 3.82
N VAL A 59 -2.33 10.54 3.65
CA VAL A 59 -3.34 10.59 2.58
C VAL A 59 -3.08 11.80 1.70
N VAL A 60 -2.94 11.58 0.40
CA VAL A 60 -2.73 12.64 -0.59
C VAL A 60 -3.92 12.74 -1.52
N LEU A 61 -4.35 13.97 -1.78
CA LEU A 61 -5.58 14.28 -2.49
C LEU A 61 -5.30 15.23 -3.65
N SER A 62 -6.08 15.07 -4.72
CA SER A 62 -6.20 16.09 -5.78
C SER A 62 -7.60 16.09 -6.35
N ARG A 63 -8.22 17.27 -6.39
CA ARG A 63 -9.54 17.46 -6.98
C ARG A 63 -9.44 17.56 -8.50
N LYS A 64 -10.17 16.69 -9.19
CA LYS A 64 -10.27 16.69 -10.65
C LYS A 64 -11.73 16.85 -11.07
N GLY A 65 -12.16 18.11 -11.19
CA GLY A 65 -13.53 18.46 -11.53
C GLY A 65 -14.52 17.95 -10.48
N SER A 66 -15.38 17.00 -10.87
CA SER A 66 -16.44 16.44 -10.03
C SER A 66 -16.00 15.31 -9.11
N TYR A 67 -14.76 14.82 -9.24
CA TYR A 67 -14.25 13.72 -8.42
C TYR A 67 -12.92 14.08 -7.75
N GLN A 68 -12.56 13.31 -6.73
CA GLN A 68 -11.30 13.40 -6.02
C GLN A 68 -10.43 12.20 -6.37
N LEU A 69 -9.16 12.46 -6.60
CA LEU A 69 -8.11 11.44 -6.66
C LEU A 69 -7.50 11.30 -5.27
N VAL A 70 -7.34 10.07 -4.81
CA VAL A 70 -6.84 9.73 -3.48
C VAL A 70 -5.69 8.75 -3.58
N VAL A 71 -4.64 8.97 -2.81
CA VAL A 71 -3.63 7.97 -2.47
C VAL A 71 -3.54 7.92 -0.94
N GLU A 72 -4.08 6.87 -0.33
CA GLU A 72 -3.89 6.59 1.09
C GLU A 72 -2.72 5.61 1.26
N ARG A 73 -1.86 5.81 2.25
CA ARG A 73 -0.66 4.97 2.40
C ARG A 73 -0.37 4.61 3.84
N GLN A 74 0.19 3.42 4.01
CA GLN A 74 0.89 3.03 5.24
C GLN A 74 2.40 3.22 5.06
N VAL A 75 3.04 3.80 6.06
CA VAL A 75 4.48 4.00 6.12
C VAL A 75 5.07 3.04 7.16
N LYS A 76 6.12 2.30 6.78
CA LYS A 76 6.70 1.24 7.62
C LYS A 76 8.22 1.25 7.50
N ARG A 77 8.95 1.21 8.62
CA ARG A 77 10.43 1.06 8.56
C ARG A 77 10.86 -0.29 7.99
N SER A 78 10.11 -1.34 8.29
CA SER A 78 10.37 -2.67 7.73
C SER A 78 9.04 -3.33 7.42
N LEU A 79 8.98 -3.95 6.25
CA LEU A 79 7.81 -4.67 5.78
C LEU A 79 8.24 -5.91 5.01
N GLU A 80 8.26 -7.05 5.72
CA GLU A 80 8.42 -8.34 5.09
C GLU A 80 7.10 -8.79 4.46
N ILE A 81 7.16 -9.14 3.17
CA ILE A 81 5.99 -9.59 2.39
C ILE A 81 5.79 -11.09 2.60
N ALA A 82 5.04 -11.44 3.64
CA ALA A 82 4.75 -12.83 4.00
C ALA A 82 3.46 -12.94 4.83
N PRO A 83 2.66 -14.01 4.70
CA PRO A 83 1.45 -14.21 5.51
C PRO A 83 1.70 -14.24 7.02
N SER A 84 2.91 -14.60 7.45
CA SER A 84 3.32 -14.63 8.86
C SER A 84 3.78 -13.27 9.42
N SER A 85 3.94 -12.26 8.56
CA SER A 85 4.40 -10.93 8.96
C SER A 85 3.23 -10.08 9.45
N GLU A 86 3.17 -9.81 10.74
CA GLU A 86 2.08 -9.00 11.34
C GLU A 86 1.96 -7.60 10.70
N PRO A 87 3.06 -6.85 10.44
CA PRO A 87 2.96 -5.57 9.71
C PRO A 87 2.33 -5.71 8.32
N TRP A 88 2.63 -6.79 7.60
CA TRP A 88 2.03 -7.09 6.30
C TRP A 88 0.55 -7.43 6.43
N ARG A 89 0.19 -8.33 7.35
CA ARG A 89 -1.21 -8.69 7.62
C ARG A 89 -2.05 -7.47 7.99
N LYS A 90 -1.54 -6.60 8.87
CA LYS A 90 -2.21 -5.35 9.26
C LYS A 90 -2.43 -4.43 8.05
N THR A 91 -1.41 -4.26 7.22
CA THR A 91 -1.51 -3.43 6.01
C THR A 91 -2.56 -4.00 5.04
N MET A 92 -2.57 -5.32 4.82
CA MET A 92 -3.57 -5.96 3.94
C MET A 92 -4.99 -5.92 4.52
N ARG A 93 -5.14 -5.99 5.85
CA ARG A 93 -6.43 -5.78 6.52
C ARG A 93 -6.95 -4.36 6.26
N GLN A 94 -6.09 -3.36 6.34
CA GLN A 94 -6.46 -1.97 6.00
C GLN A 94 -6.83 -1.85 4.52
N CYS A 95 -6.07 -2.46 3.60
CA CYS A 95 -6.44 -2.48 2.18
C CYS A 95 -7.82 -3.12 1.93
N LEU A 96 -8.19 -4.17 2.67
CA LEU A 96 -9.53 -4.78 2.58
C LEU A 96 -10.62 -3.84 3.11
N GLN A 97 -10.37 -3.13 4.21
CA GLN A 97 -11.29 -2.10 4.73
C GLN A 97 -11.48 -0.96 3.73
N SER A 98 -10.43 -0.61 2.99
CA SER A 98 -10.49 0.40 1.94
C SER A 98 -11.27 -0.09 0.72
N LEU A 99 -11.12 -1.36 0.34
CA LEU A 99 -11.96 -1.97 -0.69
C LEU A 99 -13.44 -2.00 -0.31
N GLU A 100 -13.74 -2.20 0.97
CA GLU A 100 -15.11 -2.15 1.49
C GLU A 100 -15.68 -0.72 1.44
N SER A 101 -14.87 0.27 1.80
CA SER A 101 -15.31 1.68 1.91
C SER A 101 -15.31 2.44 0.58
N PHE A 102 -14.39 2.11 -0.33
CA PHE A 102 -14.07 2.90 -1.54
C PHE A 102 -13.97 2.04 -2.80
N GLY A 103 -14.63 0.88 -2.82
CA GLY A 103 -14.48 -0.12 -3.88
C GLY A 103 -14.70 0.44 -5.30
N ASP A 104 -15.72 1.27 -5.50
CA ASP A 104 -16.05 1.86 -6.80
C ASP A 104 -14.97 2.86 -7.25
N GLU A 105 -14.43 3.66 -6.34
CA GLU A 105 -13.34 4.58 -6.60
C GLU A 105 -12.03 3.84 -6.91
N ILE A 106 -11.75 2.75 -6.19
CA ILE A 106 -10.58 1.90 -6.44
C ILE A 106 -10.67 1.25 -7.82
N ASP A 107 -11.84 0.69 -8.18
CA ASP A 107 -12.04 0.08 -9.48
C ASP A 107 -11.90 1.11 -10.61
N ALA A 108 -12.40 2.34 -10.39
CA ALA A 108 -12.31 3.47 -11.31
C ALA A 108 -10.92 4.17 -11.38
N ASP A 109 -9.89 3.68 -10.67
CA ASP A 109 -8.57 4.33 -10.55
C ASP A 109 -8.60 5.74 -9.96
N ARG A 110 -9.60 6.03 -9.11
CA ARG A 110 -9.72 7.31 -8.40
C ARG A 110 -9.22 7.23 -6.96
N HIS A 111 -9.05 6.03 -6.43
CA HIS A 111 -8.49 5.77 -5.11
C HIS A 111 -7.42 4.69 -5.24
N ARG A 112 -6.17 5.04 -4.91
CA ARG A 112 -5.03 4.12 -4.91
C ARG A 112 -4.57 3.84 -3.49
N LEU A 113 -4.07 2.62 -3.28
CA LEU A 113 -3.57 2.13 -2.01
C LEU A 113 -2.05 2.26 -2.01
N GLY A 114 -1.44 2.60 -0.88
CA GLY A 114 -0.03 2.92 -0.81
C GLY A 114 0.70 2.18 0.30
N VAL A 115 1.92 1.77 0.02
CA VAL A 115 2.87 1.29 1.03
C VAL A 115 4.22 1.93 0.77
N THR A 116 4.76 2.60 1.79
CA THR A 116 6.12 3.14 1.78
C THR A 116 6.95 2.41 2.83
N ALA A 117 8.05 1.77 2.43
CA ALA A 117 8.92 1.11 3.38
C ALA A 117 10.41 1.12 3.03
N SER A 118 11.29 0.97 4.03
CA SER A 118 12.75 0.99 3.80
C SER A 118 13.39 -0.38 3.55
N GLY A 119 12.71 -1.48 3.86
CA GLY A 119 13.21 -2.82 3.53
C GLY A 119 12.37 -3.94 4.13
N PRO A 120 12.72 -5.21 3.88
CA PRO A 120 13.78 -5.68 2.97
C PRO A 120 13.52 -5.30 1.50
N LEU A 121 14.56 -4.81 0.80
CA LEU A 121 14.43 -4.22 -0.54
C LEU A 121 13.83 -5.19 -1.58
N HIS A 122 14.39 -6.40 -1.68
CA HIS A 122 13.98 -7.37 -2.72
C HIS A 122 12.48 -7.68 -2.68
N GLY A 123 11.91 -7.91 -1.50
CA GLY A 123 10.47 -8.20 -1.37
C GLY A 123 9.60 -7.03 -1.79
N LEU A 124 10.00 -5.81 -1.44
CA LEU A 124 9.30 -4.58 -1.83
C LEU A 124 9.40 -4.32 -3.33
N GLU A 125 10.56 -4.55 -3.95
CA GLU A 125 10.74 -4.41 -5.40
C GLU A 125 9.90 -5.41 -6.18
N VAL A 126 9.88 -6.67 -5.75
CA VAL A 126 9.04 -7.70 -6.38
C VAL A 126 7.56 -7.38 -6.20
N LEU A 127 7.14 -6.83 -5.05
CA LEU A 127 5.76 -6.39 -4.85
C LEU A 127 5.41 -5.19 -5.74
N ARG A 128 6.31 -4.21 -5.87
CA ARG A 128 6.16 -3.07 -6.77
C ARG A 128 5.95 -3.53 -8.21
N ASP A 129 6.79 -4.47 -8.67
CA ASP A 129 6.69 -5.02 -10.02
C ASP A 129 5.37 -5.77 -10.20
N LEU A 130 4.99 -6.62 -9.24
CA LEU A 130 3.70 -7.32 -9.25
C LEU A 130 2.52 -6.36 -9.34
N ALA A 131 2.55 -5.26 -8.58
CA ALA A 131 1.49 -4.25 -8.60
C ALA A 131 1.41 -3.55 -9.96
N ALA A 132 2.55 -3.20 -10.56
CA ALA A 132 2.61 -2.64 -11.92
C ALA A 132 2.07 -3.64 -12.97
N TYR A 133 2.41 -4.92 -12.85
CA TYR A 133 1.85 -5.96 -13.72
C TYR A 133 0.34 -6.10 -13.56
N ALA A 134 -0.16 -6.12 -12.32
CA ALA A 134 -1.59 -6.22 -12.02
C ALA A 134 -2.37 -5.00 -12.54
N ALA A 135 -1.81 -3.80 -12.42
CA ALA A 135 -2.40 -2.55 -12.92
C ALA A 135 -2.63 -2.58 -14.44
N ALA A 136 -1.79 -3.30 -15.18
CA ALA A 136 -1.89 -3.45 -16.63
C ALA A 136 -2.95 -4.48 -17.08
N GLN A 137 -3.51 -5.28 -16.18
CA GLN A 137 -4.48 -6.33 -16.53
C GLN A 137 -5.93 -5.87 -16.38
N LYS A 138 -6.83 -6.51 -17.13
CA LYS A 138 -8.27 -6.24 -17.08
C LYS A 138 -9.01 -7.17 -16.13
N SER A 139 -8.45 -8.35 -15.85
CA SER A 139 -9.10 -9.38 -15.03
C SER A 139 -8.08 -10.21 -14.25
N VAL A 140 -8.59 -10.97 -13.26
CA VAL A 140 -7.83 -11.99 -12.51
C VAL A 140 -7.24 -13.01 -13.48
N ASP A 141 -8.02 -13.52 -14.42
CA ASP A 141 -7.58 -14.53 -15.39
C ASP A 141 -6.45 -14.03 -16.31
N ASP A 142 -6.47 -12.76 -16.71
CA ASP A 142 -5.39 -12.14 -17.46
C ASP A 142 -4.10 -12.10 -16.62
N LEU A 143 -4.20 -11.68 -15.35
CA LEU A 143 -3.08 -11.66 -14.42
C LEU A 143 -2.52 -13.06 -14.19
N LEU A 144 -3.36 -14.06 -13.91
CA LEU A 144 -2.90 -15.43 -13.65
C LEU A 144 -2.20 -16.04 -14.88
N ARG A 145 -2.71 -15.78 -16.09
CA ARG A 145 -2.04 -16.18 -17.33
C ARG A 145 -0.66 -15.56 -17.45
N GLN A 146 -0.52 -14.26 -17.18
CA GLN A 146 0.78 -13.60 -17.24
C GLN A 146 1.72 -14.01 -16.10
N LEU A 147 1.22 -14.24 -14.89
CA LEU A 147 2.02 -14.72 -13.75
C LEU A 147 2.71 -16.05 -14.01
N SER A 148 2.13 -16.89 -14.86
CA SER A 148 2.78 -18.14 -15.30
C SER A 148 4.08 -17.89 -16.07
N ALA A 149 4.17 -16.77 -16.79
CA ALA A 149 5.36 -16.33 -17.53
C ALA A 149 6.33 -15.48 -16.71
N LEU A 150 5.91 -14.96 -15.55
CA LEU A 150 6.77 -14.16 -14.66
C LEU A 150 7.79 -15.01 -13.90
N GLY A 151 8.67 -14.37 -13.12
CA GLY A 151 9.68 -15.05 -12.31
C GLY A 151 9.09 -15.80 -11.10
N ARG A 152 9.93 -16.63 -10.47
CA ARG A 152 9.57 -17.37 -9.24
C ARG A 152 9.13 -16.43 -8.12
N ASP A 153 9.78 -15.29 -8.01
CA ASP A 153 9.56 -14.35 -6.90
C ASP A 153 8.23 -13.62 -7.02
N GLN A 154 7.83 -13.18 -8.23
CA GLN A 154 6.52 -12.56 -8.46
C GLN A 154 5.39 -13.53 -8.12
N ARG A 155 5.51 -14.81 -8.54
CA ARG A 155 4.55 -15.85 -8.16
C ARG A 155 4.50 -16.08 -6.65
N ARG A 156 5.65 -16.03 -5.98
CA ARG A 156 5.72 -16.18 -4.52
C ARG A 156 5.04 -15.02 -3.80
N VAL A 157 5.31 -13.78 -4.22
CA VAL A 157 4.67 -12.59 -3.63
C VAL A 157 3.17 -12.57 -3.91
N TRP A 158 2.73 -12.94 -5.11
CA TRP A 158 1.30 -13.11 -5.41
C TRP A 158 0.65 -14.15 -4.50
N LYS A 159 1.27 -15.33 -4.36
CA LYS A 159 0.80 -16.37 -3.44
C LYS A 159 0.70 -15.85 -2.00
N HIS A 160 1.72 -15.14 -1.52
CA HIS A 160 1.73 -14.55 -0.18
C HIS A 160 0.60 -13.53 0.01
N LEU A 161 0.32 -12.70 -0.99
CA LEU A 161 -0.82 -11.80 -0.96
C LEU A 161 -2.14 -12.57 -0.87
N VAL A 162 -2.38 -13.53 -1.77
CA VAL A 162 -3.61 -14.34 -1.79
C VAL A 162 -3.80 -15.12 -0.49
N ASP A 163 -2.76 -15.76 0.02
CA ASP A 163 -2.80 -16.50 1.30
C ASP A 163 -3.12 -15.55 2.46
N THR A 164 -2.51 -14.36 2.50
CA THR A 164 -2.82 -13.33 3.52
C THR A 164 -4.30 -12.92 3.47
N ILE A 165 -4.83 -12.62 2.29
CA ILE A 165 -6.24 -12.21 2.12
C ILE A 165 -7.19 -13.35 2.51
N ARG A 166 -6.86 -14.59 2.16
CA ARG A 166 -7.64 -15.77 2.55
C ARG A 166 -7.72 -15.90 4.07
N ASP A 167 -6.58 -15.78 4.75
CA ASP A 167 -6.53 -15.89 6.20
C ASP A 167 -7.33 -14.77 6.88
N LEU A 168 -7.22 -13.54 6.38
CA LEU A 168 -7.96 -12.38 6.93
C LEU A 168 -9.47 -12.54 6.78
N PHE A 169 -9.95 -13.09 5.66
CA PHE A 169 -11.37 -13.42 5.52
C PHE A 169 -11.82 -14.54 6.49
N ALA A 170 -10.97 -15.53 6.73
CA ALA A 170 -11.25 -16.61 7.67
C ALA A 170 -11.23 -16.15 9.15
N GLU A 171 -10.44 -15.13 9.50
CA GLU A 171 -10.46 -14.53 10.85
C GLU A 171 -11.82 -13.90 11.20
N GLY A 172 -12.54 -13.37 10.20
CA GLY A 172 -13.83 -12.71 10.36
C GLY A 172 -15.06 -13.62 10.22
N SER A 173 -14.88 -14.90 9.88
CA SER A 173 -15.99 -15.80 9.55
C SER A 173 -15.68 -17.26 9.85
N ALA A 174 -16.65 -18.00 10.39
CA ALA A 174 -16.56 -19.45 10.55
C ALA A 174 -16.63 -20.23 9.21
N VAL A 175 -16.90 -19.53 8.10
CA VAL A 175 -17.03 -20.11 6.76
C VAL A 175 -15.78 -19.82 5.93
N THR A 176 -15.26 -20.85 5.27
CA THR A 176 -14.15 -20.68 4.32
C THR A 176 -14.57 -19.74 3.17
N PRO A 177 -13.82 -18.67 2.89
CA PRO A 177 -14.17 -17.74 1.82
C PRO A 177 -14.10 -18.43 0.45
N ALA A 178 -15.00 -18.06 -0.45
CA ALA A 178 -14.97 -18.53 -1.83
C ALA A 178 -13.62 -18.15 -2.50
N PRO A 179 -12.92 -19.08 -3.15
CA PRO A 179 -11.63 -18.79 -3.79
C PRO A 179 -11.67 -17.59 -4.74
N GLU A 180 -12.76 -17.43 -5.49
CA GLU A 180 -12.95 -16.36 -6.46
C GLU A 180 -12.99 -14.98 -5.77
N LEU A 181 -13.60 -14.88 -4.58
CA LEU A 181 -13.65 -13.65 -3.80
C LEU A 181 -12.25 -13.27 -3.29
N VAL A 182 -11.48 -14.25 -2.84
CA VAL A 182 -10.09 -14.05 -2.35
C VAL A 182 -9.22 -13.51 -3.48
N GLU A 183 -9.23 -14.18 -4.64
CA GLU A 183 -8.40 -13.80 -5.78
C GLU A 183 -8.83 -12.45 -6.38
N LEU A 184 -10.13 -12.19 -6.46
CA LEU A 184 -10.65 -10.89 -6.90
C LEU A 184 -10.20 -9.77 -5.96
N SER A 185 -10.29 -9.97 -4.64
CA SER A 185 -9.87 -8.96 -3.66
C SER A 185 -8.35 -8.72 -3.72
N ALA A 186 -7.55 -9.78 -3.79
CA ALA A 186 -6.10 -9.67 -3.98
C ALA A 186 -5.74 -8.93 -5.28
N PHE A 187 -6.46 -9.21 -6.37
CA PHE A 187 -6.27 -8.51 -7.63
C PHE A 187 -6.62 -7.03 -7.55
N ARG A 188 -7.78 -6.67 -6.96
CA ARG A 188 -8.21 -5.29 -6.77
C ARG A 188 -7.23 -4.49 -5.91
N ILE A 189 -6.66 -5.09 -4.87
CA ILE A 189 -5.57 -4.48 -4.08
C ILE A 189 -4.33 -4.30 -4.96
N ALA A 190 -3.80 -5.39 -5.53
CA ALA A 190 -2.54 -5.36 -6.27
C ALA A 190 -2.56 -4.36 -7.43
N ARG A 191 -3.65 -4.29 -8.19
CA ARG A 191 -3.76 -3.43 -9.37
C ARG A 191 -3.80 -1.93 -9.05
N ARG A 192 -4.09 -1.54 -7.80
CA ARG A 192 -4.12 -0.15 -7.33
C ARG A 192 -3.07 0.13 -6.25
N LEU A 193 -2.22 -0.84 -5.95
CA LEU A 193 -1.17 -0.70 -4.95
C LEU A 193 0.02 0.07 -5.53
N ILE A 194 0.47 1.08 -4.79
CA ILE A 194 1.67 1.85 -5.05
C ILE A 194 2.68 1.47 -3.98
N VAL A 195 3.84 0.97 -4.41
CA VAL A 195 4.92 0.57 -3.51
C VAL A 195 6.10 1.52 -3.68
N GLN A 196 6.40 2.27 -2.64
CA GLN A 196 7.56 3.13 -2.56
C GLN A 196 8.61 2.50 -1.65
N VAL A 197 9.85 2.48 -2.12
CA VAL A 197 10.99 2.08 -1.29
C VAL A 197 11.82 3.31 -0.97
N GLU A 198 11.80 3.71 0.30
CA GLU A 198 12.51 4.89 0.77
C GLU A 198 13.75 4.45 1.56
N PRO A 199 14.97 4.86 1.18
CA PRO A 199 16.18 4.40 1.83
C PRO A 199 16.25 4.82 3.30
N THR A 200 16.69 3.90 4.16
CA THR A 200 17.19 4.24 5.50
C THR A 200 18.56 4.91 5.33
N GLU A 201 18.64 6.17 5.75
CA GLU A 201 19.94 6.84 6.00
C GLU A 201 20.73 6.17 7.12
#